data_AF-A0A7C6JSS8-F1
#
_entry.id   AF-A0A7C6JSS8-F1
#
_cell.length_a   1.000
_cell.length_b   1.000
_cell.length_c   1.000
_cell.angle_alpha   90.00
_cell.angle_beta   90.00
_cell.angle_gamma   90.00
#
_symmetry.space_group_name_H-M   'P 1'
#
loop_
_entity.id
_entity.type
_entity.pdbx_description
1 polymer ?
#
loop_
_entity_poly.entity_id
_entity_poly.type
_entity_poly.pdbx_seq_one_letter_code
_entity_poly.pdbx_strand_id
1 'polypeptide(L)' 'MAETMLERLPVEKPTEANLMEQLDRARVEWQLAHRYFETATDPDLVDYAIYNLQAAERHYAYLLKQARQQS' A
#
# COMPACT_ATOMS: atom_id res chain seq x y z
N MET A 1 6.44 10.99 35.05
CA MET A 1 6.33 11.96 33.95
C MET A 1 6.47 11.21 32.65
N ALA A 2 5.53 11.46 31.72
CA ALA A 2 5.33 10.82 30.42
C ALA A 2 4.85 9.36 30.47
N GLU A 3 3.64 9.16 30.99
CA GLU A 3 2.77 8.07 30.55
C GLU A 3 2.63 8.17 29.04
N THR A 4 2.96 7.09 28.35
CA THR A 4 3.07 7.03 26.89
C THR A 4 1.69 7.22 26.26
N MET A 5 1.41 8.46 25.89
CA MET A 5 0.29 8.94 25.08
C MET A 5 0.39 8.39 23.64
N LEU A 6 0.30 7.07 23.53
CA LEU A 6 -0.01 6.31 22.34
C LEU A 6 -1.16 5.37 22.74
N GLU A 7 -2.21 5.97 23.31
CA GLU A 7 -3.53 5.38 23.31
C GLU A 7 -3.79 4.94 21.87
N ARG A 8 -3.98 3.62 21.73
CA ARG A 8 -4.28 2.93 20.49
C ARG A 8 -5.31 3.76 19.73
N LEU A 9 -4.86 4.45 18.68
CA LEU A 9 -5.77 5.06 17.72
C LEU A 9 -6.73 3.93 17.31
N PRO A 10 -8.05 4.11 17.45
CA PRO A 10 -8.99 3.12 16.96
C PRO A 10 -8.74 3.00 15.46
N VAL A 11 -8.13 1.88 15.04
CA VAL A 11 -8.07 1.52 13.64
C VAL A 11 -9.49 1.11 13.30
N GLU A 12 -10.34 2.09 13.01
CA GLU A 12 -11.68 1.84 12.50
C GLU A 12 -11.53 0.91 11.32
N LYS A 13 -12.23 -0.23 11.36
CA LYS A 13 -12.23 -1.15 10.24
C LYS A 13 -12.77 -0.36 9.04
N PRO A 14 -12.03 -0.27 7.93
CA PRO A 14 -12.51 0.45 6.77
C PRO A 14 -13.86 -0.14 6.36
N THR A 15 -14.84 0.74 6.15
CA THR A 15 -16.13 0.37 5.57
C THR A 15 -15.90 -0.21 4.17
N GLU A 16 -16.82 -1.04 3.66
CA GLU A 16 -16.67 -1.66 2.34
C GLU A 16 -16.42 -0.64 1.22
N ALA A 17 -17.15 0.49 1.24
CA ALA A 17 -16.94 1.60 0.31
C ALA A 17 -15.53 2.22 0.43
N ASN A 18 -15.03 2.37 1.66
CA ASN A 18 -13.68 2.90 1.91
C ASN A 18 -12.58 1.89 1.51
N LEU A 19 -12.83 0.59 1.68
CA LEU A 19 -11.92 -0.46 1.26
C LEU A 19 -11.79 -0.51 -0.26
N MET A 20 -12.89 -0.35 -0.99
CA MET A 20 -12.87 -0.38 -2.44
C MET A 20 -12.14 0.83 -3.03
N GLU A 21 -12.31 2.01 -2.44
CA GLU A 21 -11.53 3.20 -2.78
C GLU A 21 -10.03 3.00 -2.52
N GLN A 22 -9.66 2.43 -1.37
CA GLN A 22 -8.27 2.09 -1.05
C GLN A 22 -7.69 1.07 -2.05
N LEU A 23 -8.49 0.08 -2.46
CA LEU A 23 -8.10 -0.94 -3.44
C LEU A 23 -7.75 -0.31 -4.79
N ASP A 24 -8.60 0.60 -5.29
CA ASP A 24 -8.38 1.28 -6.56
C ASP A 24 -7.14 2.17 -6.52
N ARG A 25 -6.93 2.90 -5.41
CA ARG A 25 -5.71 3.68 -5.20
C ARG A 25 -4.47 2.80 -5.19
N ALA A 26 -4.47 1.72 -4.40
CA ALA A 26 -3.35 0.80 -4.33
C ALA A 26 -3.04 0.12 -5.68
N ARG A 27 -4.07 -0.13 -6.51
CA ARG A 27 -3.89 -0.63 -7.88
C ARG A 27 -3.16 0.39 -8.75
N VAL A 28 -3.56 1.65 -8.70
CA VAL A 28 -2.92 2.74 -9.46
C VAL A 28 -1.47 2.94 -9.00
N GLU A 29 -1.22 2.92 -7.69
CA GLU A 29 0.12 3.00 -7.09
C GLU A 29 1.02 1.85 -7.56
N TRP A 30 0.50 0.62 -7.57
CA TRP A 30 1.25 -0.54 -8.06
C TRP A 30 1.58 -0.42 -9.56
N GLN A 31 0.64 0.05 -10.38
CA GLN A 31 0.89 0.32 -11.80
C GLN A 31 1.95 1.40 -12.02
N LEU A 32 1.92 2.47 -11.22
CA LEU A 32 2.93 3.53 -11.26
C LEU A 32 4.31 3.00 -10.84
N ALA A 33 4.38 2.22 -9.77
CA ALA A 33 5.62 1.61 -9.30
C ALA A 33 6.22 0.65 -10.34
N HIS A 34 5.37 -0.10 -11.06
CA HIS A 34 5.78 -0.98 -12.15
C HIS A 34 6.41 -0.19 -13.29
N ARG A 35 5.74 0.88 -13.75
CA ARG A 35 6.28 1.77 -14.80
C ARG A 35 7.57 2.44 -14.37
N TYR A 36 7.66 2.86 -13.11
CA TYR A 36 8.87 3.46 -12.56
C TYR A 36 10.04 2.46 -12.59
N PHE A 37 9.82 1.22 -12.14
CA PHE A 37 10.81 0.16 -12.22
C PHE A 37 11.26 -0.14 -13.65
N GLU A 38 10.33 -0.20 -14.61
CA GLU A 38 10.66 -0.43 -16.02
C GLU A 38 11.46 0.71 -16.67
N THR A 39 11.32 1.93 -16.16
CA THR A 39 11.96 3.14 -16.71
C THR A 39 13.17 3.61 -15.91
N ALA A 40 13.42 3.02 -14.74
CA ALA A 40 14.54 3.37 -13.88
C ALA A 40 15.88 2.97 -14.54
N THR A 41 16.65 3.96 -14.96
CA THR A 41 17.98 3.77 -15.56
C THR A 41 19.11 4.25 -14.67
N ASP A 42 18.80 5.03 -13.64
CA ASP A 42 19.77 5.51 -12.66
C ASP A 42 20.15 4.37 -11.69
N PRO A 43 21.40 3.90 -11.69
CA PRO A 43 21.85 2.81 -10.83
C PRO A 43 21.59 3.04 -9.34
N ASP A 44 21.64 4.30 -8.88
CA ASP A 44 21.42 4.65 -7.47
C ASP A 44 19.93 4.57 -7.08
N LEU A 45 19.02 4.54 -8.06
CA LEU A 45 17.57 4.50 -7.86
C LEU A 45 16.94 3.14 -8.20
N VAL A 46 17.68 2.21 -8.83
CA VAL A 46 17.15 0.88 -9.18
C VAL A 46 16.72 0.11 -7.93
N ASP A 47 17.52 0.13 -6.87
CA ASP A 47 17.17 -0.54 -5.60
C ASP A 47 15.90 0.03 -4.98
N TYR A 48 15.74 1.36 -5.04
CA TYR A 48 14.51 2.03 -4.62
C TYR A 48 13.32 1.60 -5.48
N ALA A 49 13.49 1.53 -6.80
CA ALA A 49 12.44 1.12 -7.73
C ALA A 49 11.96 -0.32 -7.45
N ILE A 50 12.89 -1.24 -7.18
CA ILE A 50 12.59 -2.63 -6.77
C ILE A 50 11.79 -2.64 -5.47
N TYR A 51 12.29 -1.94 -4.44
CA TYR A 51 11.63 -1.89 -3.14
C TYR A 51 10.22 -1.32 -3.23
N ASN A 52 10.05 -0.21 -3.95
CA ASN A 52 8.76 0.45 -4.15
C ASN A 52 7.76 -0.46 -4.86
N LEU A 53 8.18 -1.15 -5.93
CA LEU A 53 7.34 -2.10 -6.64
C LEU A 53 6.86 -3.23 -5.73
N GLN A 54 7.78 -3.84 -4.96
CA GLN A 54 7.43 -4.92 -4.03
C GLN A 54 6.50 -4.45 -2.90
N ALA A 55 6.70 -3.24 -2.39
CA ALA A 55 5.86 -2.67 -1.35
C ALA A 55 4.43 -2.43 -1.87
N ALA A 56 4.29 -1.79 -3.04
CA ALA A 56 3.00 -1.51 -3.66
C ALA A 56 2.23 -2.80 -4.02
N GLU A 57 2.92 -3.81 -4.56
CA GLU A 57 2.32 -5.12 -4.87
C GLU A 57 1.77 -5.80 -3.60
N ARG A 58 2.56 -5.83 -2.52
CA ARG A 58 2.14 -6.42 -1.25
C ARG A 58 0.96 -5.69 -0.64
N HIS A 59 0.95 -4.36 -0.71
CA HIS A 59 -0.15 -3.55 -0.21
C HIS A 59 -1.45 -3.83 -0.99
N TYR A 60 -1.40 -3.80 -2.32
CA TYR A 60 -2.55 -4.13 -3.17
C TYR A 60 -3.07 -5.55 -2.92
N ALA A 61 -2.17 -6.54 -2.83
CA ALA A 61 -2.52 -7.93 -2.54
C ALA A 61 -3.17 -8.11 -1.16
N TYR A 62 -2.74 -7.35 -0.15
CA TYR A 62 -3.37 -7.33 1.16
C TYR A 62 -4.80 -6.81 1.09
N LEU A 63 -5.03 -5.66 0.44
CA LEU A 63 -6.37 -5.09 0.29
C LEU A 63 -7.31 -6.01 -0.50
N LEU A 64 -6.82 -6.69 -1.54
CA LEU A 64 -7.60 -7.71 -2.25
C LEU A 64 -8.01 -8.87 -1.34
N LYS A 65 -7.16 -9.29 -0.40
CA LYS A 65 -7.51 -10.32 0.58
C LYS A 65 -8.58 -9.81 1.55
N GLN A 66 -8.47 -8.57 2.02
CA GLN A 66 -9.48 -7.97 2.89
C GLN A 66 -10.84 -7.85 2.18
N ALA A 67 -10.87 -7.39 0.93
CA ALA A 67 -12.10 -7.24 0.18
C ALA A 67 -12.84 -8.56 0.02
N ARG A 68 -12.10 -9.65 -0.29
CA ARG A 68 -12.67 -11.02 -0.38
C ARG A 68 -13.17 -11.58 0.95
N GLN A 69 -12.65 -11.12 2.09
CA GLN A 69 -13.09 -11.56 3.41
C GLN A 69 -14.33 -10.81 3.89
N GLN A 70 -14.64 -9.66 3.30
CA GLN A 70 -15.84 -8.86 3.57
C GLN A 70 -17.00 -9.17 2.61
N SER A 71 -16.76 -10.00 1.58
CA SER A 71 -17.74 -10.44 0.57
C SER A 71 -18.65 -11.57 1.07
#